data_AF-A0A5M5BRU8-F1
#
_entry.id   AF-A0A5M5BRU8-F1
#
_cell.length_a   1.000
_cell.length_b   1.000
_cell.length_c   1.000
_cell.angle_alpha   90.00
_cell.angle_beta   90.00
_cell.angle_gamma   90.00
#
_symmetry.space_group_name_H-M   'P 1'
#
loop_
_entity.id
_entity.type
_entity.pdbx_description
1 polymer ?
#
loop_
_entity_poly.entity_id
_entity_poly.type
_entity_poly.pdbx_seq_one_letter_code
_entity_poly.pdbx_strand_id
1 'polypeptide(L)'
;MEADNIAGGKEPKRLPVWACIPLFIVILFILLGLYGTLARGCLSLVLGVEARHPGVMGYIILEASMLLAVLTAAIPMLRFERRPFSDLGLSLKGHVKGLWYGFLMAILLYLFGFGISFVLGEIEVTGFQFKPLDLLGSWVFFLLVALFEEIL
;
A
#
# COMPACT_ATOMS: atom_id res chain seq x y z
N MET A 1 -10.90 58.38 14.83
CA MET A 1 -9.98 58.19 13.69
C MET A 1 -9.05 57.06 14.11
N GLU A 2 -8.94 55.88 13.53
CA GLU A 2 -9.49 55.12 12.38
C GLU A 2 -9.20 53.64 12.78
N ALA A 3 -10.18 52.75 12.87
CA ALA A 3 -10.61 51.81 11.81
C ALA A 3 -9.49 50.89 11.28
N ASP A 4 -9.61 49.59 11.61
CA ASP A 4 -9.35 48.37 10.81
C ASP A 4 -8.91 47.22 11.76
N ASN A 5 -9.76 46.31 12.24
CA ASN A 5 -10.73 45.47 11.54
C ASN A 5 -10.16 44.72 10.33
N ILE A 6 -9.13 43.89 10.51
CA ILE A 6 -8.79 42.88 9.52
C ILE A 6 -8.53 41.51 10.17
N ALA A 7 -9.36 40.58 9.72
CA ALA A 7 -9.22 39.13 9.79
C ALA A 7 -9.38 38.48 11.17
N GLY A 8 -10.65 38.44 11.61
CA GLY A 8 -11.17 37.20 12.19
C GLY A 8 -10.77 36.06 11.26
N GLY A 9 -9.77 35.28 11.70
CA GLY A 9 -9.27 34.13 10.99
C GLY A 9 -10.42 33.17 10.81
N LYS A 10 -11.05 33.21 9.63
CA LYS A 10 -12.10 32.29 9.24
C LYS A 10 -11.54 30.91 9.51
N GLU A 11 -12.07 30.21 10.52
CA GLU A 11 -11.73 28.81 10.73
C GLU A 11 -11.87 28.14 9.37
N PRO A 12 -10.79 27.54 8.83
CA PRO A 12 -10.84 26.99 7.50
C PRO A 12 -11.93 25.91 7.51
N LYS A 13 -12.97 26.12 6.71
CA LYS A 13 -14.15 25.25 6.65
C LYS A 13 -13.69 23.81 6.48
N ARG A 14 -13.78 23.03 7.56
CA ARG A 14 -13.72 21.58 7.49
C ARG A 14 -14.86 21.16 6.58
N LEU A 15 -14.53 20.52 5.46
CA LEU A 15 -15.55 19.91 4.64
C LEU A 15 -16.25 18.86 5.51
N PRO A 16 -17.59 18.80 5.46
CA PRO A 16 -18.28 17.80 6.25
C PRO A 16 -17.93 16.42 5.70
N VAL A 17 -17.78 15.45 6.60
CA VAL A 17 -17.28 14.10 6.29
C VAL A 17 -18.05 13.44 5.13
N TRP A 18 -19.34 13.72 5.01
CA TRP A 18 -20.21 13.23 3.93
C TRP A 18 -19.82 13.72 2.53
N ALA A 19 -19.05 14.80 2.40
CA ALA A 19 -18.53 15.29 1.13
C ALA A 19 -17.07 14.87 0.88
N CYS A 20 -16.25 14.77 1.94
CA CYS A 20 -14.85 14.34 1.82
C CYS A 20 -14.72 12.91 1.33
N ILE A 21 -15.45 11.97 1.93
CA ILE A 21 -15.38 10.54 1.61
C ILE A 21 -15.73 10.25 0.14
N PRO A 22 -16.89 10.68 -0.40
CA PRO A 22 -17.22 10.40 -1.79
C PRO A 22 -16.27 11.11 -2.76
N LEU A 23 -15.78 12.31 -2.41
CA LEU A 23 -14.79 13.02 -3.23
C LEU A 23 -13.47 12.26 -3.29
N PHE A 24 -12.99 11.72 -2.17
CA PHE A 24 -11.80 10.86 -2.12
C PHE A 24 -12.00 9.60 -2.99
N ILE A 25 -13.13 8.90 -2.81
CA ILE A 25 -13.45 7.70 -3.58
C ILE A 25 -13.46 8.00 -5.09
N VAL A 26 -14.12 9.07 -5.54
CA VAL A 26 -14.19 9.43 -6.96
C VAL A 26 -12.80 9.72 -7.52
N ILE A 27 -11.99 10.51 -6.82
CA ILE A 27 -10.61 10.81 -7.24
C ILE A 27 -9.78 9.52 -7.28
N LEU A 28 -9.88 8.67 -6.26
CA LEU A 28 -9.17 7.41 -6.17
C LEU A 28 -9.53 6.48 -7.33
N PHE A 29 -10.80 6.30 -7.67
CA PHE A 29 -11.22 5.48 -8.80
C PHE A 29 -10.68 6.00 -10.14
N ILE A 30 -10.69 7.32 -10.35
CA ILE A 30 -10.13 7.95 -11.55
C ILE A 30 -8.63 7.69 -11.64
N LEU A 31 -7.90 7.90 -10.54
CA LEU A 31 -6.45 7.71 -10.49
C LEU A 31 -6.08 6.23 -10.60
N LEU A 32 -6.81 5.33 -9.95
CA LEU A 32 -6.58 3.88 -10.04
C LEU A 32 -6.75 3.39 -11.48
N GLY A 33 -7.79 3.87 -12.18
CA GLY A 33 -8.00 3.60 -13.59
C GLY A 33 -6.88 4.18 -14.46
N LEU A 34 -6.48 5.43 -14.23
CA LEU A 34 -5.43 6.11 -14.99
C LEU A 34 -4.05 5.44 -14.80
N TYR A 35 -3.58 5.32 -13.56
CA TYR A 35 -2.30 4.71 -13.25
C TYR A 35 -2.27 3.22 -13.61
N GLY A 36 -3.38 2.49 -13.39
CA GLY A 36 -3.47 1.08 -13.78
C GLY A 36 -3.41 0.87 -15.29
N THR A 37 -4.10 1.70 -16.08
CA THR A 37 -4.03 1.63 -17.55
C THR A 37 -2.66 2.07 -18.08
N LEU A 38 -2.04 3.10 -17.50
CA LEU A 38 -0.68 3.51 -17.82
C LEU A 38 0.35 2.43 -17.49
N ALA A 39 0.26 1.80 -16.32
CA ALA A 39 1.16 0.72 -15.92
C ALA A 39 1.04 -0.50 -16.84
N ARG A 40 -0.20 -0.92 -17.14
CA ARG A 40 -0.44 -2.02 -18.09
C ARG A 40 0.00 -1.68 -19.50
N GLY A 41 -0.24 -0.45 -19.96
CA GLY A 41 0.21 0.04 -21.27
C GLY A 41 1.73 0.09 -21.37
N CYS A 42 2.41 0.59 -20.34
CA CYS A 42 3.87 0.61 -20.26
C CYS A 42 4.45 -0.81 -20.23
N LEU A 43 3.90 -1.70 -19.40
CA LEU A 43 4.29 -3.11 -19.37
C LEU A 43 4.11 -3.78 -20.73
N SER A 44 3.00 -3.52 -21.42
CA SER A 44 2.74 -4.06 -22.75
C SER A 44 3.73 -3.56 -23.81
N LEU A 45 4.21 -2.31 -23.69
CA LEU A 45 5.22 -1.75 -24.60
C LEU A 45 6.63 -2.29 -24.31
N VAL A 46 6.96 -2.49 -23.03
CA VAL A 46 8.29 -2.95 -22.59
C VAL A 46 8.47 -4.46 -22.75
N LEU A 47 7.43 -5.25 -22.50
CA LEU A 47 7.53 -6.72 -22.49
C LEU A 47 7.00 -7.39 -23.76
N GLY A 48 6.35 -6.68 -24.68
CA GLY A 48 5.74 -7.29 -25.87
C GLY A 48 4.75 -8.40 -25.51
N VAL A 49 4.45 -9.31 -26.46
CA VAL A 49 3.43 -10.39 -26.36
C VAL A 49 3.84 -11.51 -25.35
N GLU A 50 4.29 -11.16 -24.15
CA GLU A 50 4.46 -12.06 -23.00
C GLU A 50 3.42 -11.73 -21.90
N ALA A 51 2.28 -11.16 -22.33
CA ALA A 51 1.21 -10.64 -21.48
C ALA A 51 0.23 -11.73 -21.01
N ARG A 52 0.71 -12.90 -20.60
CA ARG A 52 -0.16 -13.90 -19.94
C ARG A 52 0.13 -14.06 -18.46
N HIS A 53 1.40 -13.93 -18.04
CA HIS A 53 1.80 -13.93 -16.64
C HIS A 53 2.88 -12.87 -16.41
N PRO A 54 2.53 -11.67 -15.89
CA PRO A 54 3.56 -10.72 -15.48
C PRO A 54 4.44 -11.43 -14.44
N GLY A 55 5.75 -11.50 -14.67
CA GLY A 55 6.68 -11.97 -13.64
C GLY A 55 6.57 -11.10 -12.38
N VAL A 56 7.30 -11.45 -11.32
CA VAL A 56 7.34 -10.69 -10.05
C VAL A 56 7.53 -9.18 -10.28
N MET A 57 8.34 -8.80 -11.27
CA MET A 57 8.54 -7.40 -11.68
C MET A 57 7.28 -6.69 -12.19
N GLY A 58 6.42 -7.38 -12.95
CA GLY A 58 5.18 -6.81 -13.45
C GLY A 58 4.15 -6.60 -12.34
N TYR A 59 4.10 -7.52 -11.36
CA TYR A 59 3.28 -7.34 -10.16
C TYR A 59 3.77 -6.17 -9.31
N ILE A 60 5.08 -6.02 -9.11
CA ILE A 60 5.65 -4.87 -8.39
C ILE A 60 5.28 -3.54 -9.09
N ILE A 61 5.41 -3.47 -10.41
CA ILE A 61 5.07 -2.25 -11.17
C ILE A 61 3.58 -1.92 -11.07
N LEU A 62 2.72 -2.94 -11.18
CA LEU A 62 1.28 -2.75 -11.07
C LEU A 62 0.90 -2.28 -9.67
N GLU A 63 1.38 -2.95 -8.63
CA GLU A 63 1.11 -2.59 -7.23
C GLU A 63 1.65 -1.19 -6.91
N ALA A 64 2.85 -0.87 -7.38
CA ALA A 64 3.43 0.47 -7.23
C ALA A 64 2.56 1.55 -7.87
N SER A 65 1.95 1.25 -9.03
CA SER A 65 1.05 2.18 -9.70
C SER A 65 -0.25 2.40 -8.91
N MET A 66 -0.77 1.35 -8.26
CA MET A 66 -1.95 1.44 -7.39
C MET A 66 -1.63 2.23 -6.12
N LEU A 67 -0.50 1.94 -5.48
CA LEU A 67 -0.01 2.69 -4.33
C LEU A 67 0.18 4.18 -4.65
N LEU A 68 0.77 4.50 -5.82
CA LEU A 68 0.90 5.89 -6.30
C LEU A 68 -0.47 6.55 -6.51
N ALA A 69 -1.46 5.82 -7.03
CA ALA A 69 -2.82 6.33 -7.20
C ALA A 69 -3.45 6.70 -5.86
N VAL A 70 -3.35 5.84 -4.85
CA VAL A 70 -3.90 6.08 -3.51
C VAL A 70 -3.19 7.24 -2.83
N LEU A 71 -1.85 7.27 -2.86
CA LEU A 71 -1.07 8.38 -2.31
C LEU A 71 -1.44 9.71 -2.97
N THR A 72 -1.61 9.73 -4.29
CA THR A 72 -2.01 10.93 -5.03
C THR A 72 -3.44 11.35 -4.70
N ALA A 73 -4.36 10.38 -4.50
CA ALA A 73 -5.72 10.63 -4.06
C ALA A 73 -5.78 11.15 -2.61
N ALA A 74 -4.85 10.72 -1.76
CA ALA A 74 -4.78 11.15 -0.36
C ALA A 74 -4.26 12.59 -0.20
N ILE A 75 -3.47 13.12 -1.13
CA ILE A 75 -2.97 14.51 -1.09
C ILE A 75 -4.09 15.55 -0.95
N PRO A 76 -5.13 15.59 -1.81
CA PRO A 76 -6.22 16.55 -1.66
C PRO A 76 -6.96 16.37 -0.33
N MET A 77 -7.24 15.13 0.07
CA MET A 77 -7.87 14.82 1.37
C MET A 77 -7.06 15.40 2.54
N LEU A 78 -5.77 15.09 2.61
CA LEU A 78 -4.85 15.60 3.63
C LEU A 78 -4.71 17.13 3.59
N ARG A 79 -4.75 17.72 2.39
CA ARG A 79 -4.67 19.18 2.21
C ARG A 79 -5.93 19.87 2.73
N PHE A 80 -7.10 19.31 2.49
CA PHE A 80 -8.38 19.83 2.97
C PHE A 80 -8.54 19.64 4.48
N GLU A 81 -8.06 18.51 5.02
CA GLU A 81 -8.22 18.17 6.44
C GLU A 81 -7.05 18.68 7.32
N ARG A 82 -5.98 19.22 6.69
CA ARG A 82 -4.70 19.62 7.31
C ARG A 82 -4.12 18.57 8.26
N ARG A 83 -4.35 17.30 7.97
CA ARG A 83 -3.80 16.17 8.70
C ARG A 83 -2.38 15.89 8.18
N PRO A 84 -1.42 15.51 9.04
CA PRO A 84 -0.12 15.06 8.59
C PRO A 84 -0.25 13.71 7.86
N PHE A 85 0.67 13.42 6.93
CA PHE A 85 0.78 12.10 6.29
C PHE A 85 0.98 10.95 7.30
N SER A 86 1.39 11.25 8.52
CA SER A 86 1.52 10.26 9.60
C SER A 86 0.19 9.69 10.10
N ASP A 87 -0.94 10.33 9.77
CA ASP A 87 -2.28 9.83 10.14
C ASP A 87 -2.80 8.76 9.16
N LEU A 88 -2.09 8.47 8.06
CA LEU A 88 -2.37 7.41 7.08
C LEU A 88 -1.86 6.02 7.52
N GLY A 89 -1.63 5.79 8.81
CA GLY A 89 -1.03 4.53 9.30
C GLY A 89 0.48 4.40 9.02
N LEU A 90 1.11 5.36 8.34
CA LEU A 90 2.55 5.38 8.05
C LEU A 90 3.43 5.70 9.27
N SER A 91 2.83 5.98 10.43
CA SER A 91 3.58 6.30 11.64
C SER A 91 4.20 5.06 12.28
N LEU A 92 5.48 4.83 11.97
CA LEU A 92 6.30 3.79 12.63
C LEU A 92 6.64 4.12 14.10
N LYS A 93 6.26 5.30 14.60
CA LYS A 93 6.66 5.79 15.93
C LYS A 93 5.94 4.98 17.01
N GLY A 94 6.69 4.15 17.73
CA GLY A 94 6.18 3.30 18.82
C GLY A 94 5.76 1.88 18.41
N HIS A 95 5.69 1.57 17.11
CA HIS A 95 5.23 0.28 16.60
C HIS A 95 6.35 -0.76 16.42
N VAL A 96 7.60 -0.42 16.71
CA VAL A 96 8.75 -1.36 16.61
C VAL A 96 8.54 -2.61 17.45
N LYS A 97 7.93 -2.49 18.64
CA LYS A 97 7.57 -3.65 19.47
C LYS A 97 6.49 -4.51 18.80
N GLY A 98 5.50 -3.88 18.18
CA GLY A 98 4.46 -4.57 17.40
C GLY A 98 5.05 -5.35 16.21
N LEU A 99 6.02 -4.77 15.51
CA LEU A 99 6.73 -5.44 14.42
C LEU A 99 7.44 -6.72 14.92
N TRP A 100 8.10 -6.66 16.08
CA TRP A 100 8.76 -7.83 16.69
C TRP A 100 7.75 -8.92 17.07
N TYR A 101 6.61 -8.56 17.66
CA TYR A 101 5.56 -9.54 17.97
C TYR A 101 4.95 -10.14 16.70
N GLY A 102 4.72 -9.32 15.66
CA GLY A 102 4.23 -9.81 14.37
C GLY A 102 5.21 -10.79 13.71
N PHE A 103 6.50 -10.45 13.72
CA PHE A 103 7.55 -11.34 13.23
C PHE A 103 7.63 -12.65 14.03
N LEU A 104 7.62 -12.56 15.36
CA LEU A 104 7.60 -13.74 16.23
C LEU A 104 6.37 -14.62 15.97
N MET A 105 5.21 -14.00 15.84
CA MET A 105 3.95 -14.70 15.54
C MET A 105 4.01 -15.39 14.17
N ALA A 106 4.56 -14.73 13.15
CA ALA A 106 4.74 -15.32 11.82
C ALA A 106 5.66 -16.56 11.87
N ILE A 107 6.76 -16.50 12.62
CA ILE A 107 7.64 -17.66 12.84
C ILE A 107 6.89 -18.78 13.55
N LEU A 108 6.17 -18.47 14.64
CA LEU A 108 5.42 -19.46 15.41
C LEU A 108 4.36 -20.17 14.55
N LEU A 109 3.57 -19.41 13.80
CA LEU A 109 2.55 -19.94 12.90
C LEU A 109 3.17 -20.78 11.79
N TYR A 110 4.29 -20.33 11.20
CA TYR A 110 4.98 -21.08 10.16
C TYR A 110 5.53 -22.39 10.69
N LEU A 111 6.23 -22.38 11.84
CA LEU A 111 6.78 -23.58 12.46
C LEU A 111 5.68 -24.56 12.87
N PHE A 112 4.57 -24.06 13.42
CA PHE A 112 3.46 -24.90 13.84
C PHE A 112 2.72 -25.51 12.65
N GLY A 113 2.39 -24.69 11.64
CA GLY A 113 1.72 -25.15 10.43
C GLY A 113 2.58 -26.14 9.64
N PHE A 114 3.83 -25.78 9.37
CA PHE A 114 4.78 -26.66 8.71
C PHE A 114 5.06 -27.93 9.53
N GLY A 115 5.29 -27.79 10.84
CA GLY A 115 5.61 -28.89 11.73
C GLY A 115 4.49 -29.92 11.84
N ILE A 116 3.24 -29.49 11.94
CA ILE A 116 2.08 -30.40 11.95
C ILE A 116 1.99 -31.15 10.63
N SER A 117 2.03 -30.44 9.50
CA SER A 117 1.92 -31.09 8.18
C SER A 117 3.11 -32.02 7.88
N PHE A 118 4.29 -31.74 8.43
CA PHE A 118 5.43 -32.65 8.37
C PHE A 118 5.21 -33.92 9.18
N VAL A 119 4.72 -33.81 10.43
CA VAL A 119 4.46 -34.97 11.31
C VAL A 119 3.31 -35.85 10.78
N LEU A 120 2.30 -35.24 10.17
CA LEU A 120 1.20 -35.96 9.53
C LEU A 120 1.60 -36.64 8.21
N GLY A 121 2.83 -36.39 7.72
CA GLY A 121 3.31 -36.95 6.46
C GLY A 121 2.66 -36.34 5.22
N GLU A 122 2.00 -35.19 5.34
CA GLU A 122 1.40 -34.47 4.20
C GLU A 122 2.46 -33.77 3.34
N ILE A 123 3.61 -33.45 3.93
CA ILE A 123 4.69 -32.71 3.26
C ILE A 123 5.98 -33.50 3.38
N GLU A 124 6.57 -33.84 2.23
CA GLU A 124 7.92 -34.41 2.14
C GLU A 124 8.90 -33.31 1.71
N VAL A 125 10.03 -33.19 2.44
CA VAL A 125 11.06 -32.20 2.12
C VAL A 125 11.93 -32.75 0.99
N THR A 126 11.60 -32.37 -0.24
CA THR A 126 12.28 -32.85 -1.46
C THR A 126 13.59 -32.12 -1.75
N GLY A 127 13.83 -30.96 -1.13
CA GLY A 127 15.08 -30.21 -1.26
C GLY A 127 14.96 -28.77 -0.75
N PHE A 128 16.10 -28.08 -0.69
CA PHE A 128 16.17 -26.66 -0.34
C PHE A 128 16.60 -25.85 -1.57
N GLN A 129 15.75 -24.92 -2.01
CA GLN A 129 16.02 -24.06 -3.16
C GLN A 129 16.03 -22.60 -2.72
N PHE A 130 17.22 -22.01 -2.61
CA PHE A 130 17.39 -20.61 -2.27
C PHE A 130 17.49 -19.75 -3.54
N LYS A 131 16.48 -18.91 -3.76
CA LYS A 131 16.45 -17.94 -4.88
C LYS A 131 16.36 -16.51 -4.33
N PRO A 132 17.51 -15.82 -4.14
CA PRO A 132 17.53 -14.53 -3.45
C PRO A 132 16.78 -13.43 -4.21
N LEU A 133 16.78 -13.47 -5.55
CA LEU A 133 16.08 -12.48 -6.38
C LEU A 133 14.56 -12.61 -6.27
N ASP A 134 14.03 -13.83 -6.31
CA ASP A 134 12.60 -14.09 -6.13
C ASP A 134 12.16 -13.69 -4.72
N LEU A 135 12.98 -14.01 -3.71
CA LEU A 135 12.71 -13.67 -2.32
C LEU A 135 12.71 -12.16 -2.08
N LEU A 136 13.69 -11.43 -2.63
CA LEU A 136 13.73 -9.96 -2.59
C LEU A 136 12.52 -9.36 -3.32
N GLY A 137 12.19 -9.87 -4.51
CA GLY A 137 11.06 -9.41 -5.29
C GLY A 137 9.73 -9.61 -4.57
N SER A 138 9.50 -10.78 -4.00
CA SER A 138 8.32 -11.06 -3.17
C SER A 138 8.29 -10.18 -1.92
N TRP A 139 9.42 -9.98 -1.24
CA TRP A 139 9.49 -9.10 -0.07
C TRP A 139 9.10 -7.66 -0.41
N VAL A 140 9.62 -7.11 -1.52
CA VAL A 140 9.23 -5.79 -2.03
C VAL A 140 7.74 -5.76 -2.35
N PHE A 141 7.24 -6.74 -3.10
CA PHE A 141 5.82 -6.81 -3.47
C PHE A 141 4.90 -6.81 -2.23
N PHE A 142 5.16 -7.68 -1.24
CA PHE A 142 4.35 -7.72 -0.02
C PHE A 142 4.43 -6.42 0.79
N LEU A 143 5.58 -5.75 0.80
CA LEU A 143 5.71 -4.44 1.43
C LEU A 143 4.87 -3.37 0.72
N LEU A 144 4.83 -3.39 -0.62
CA LEU A 144 3.97 -2.48 -1.39
C LEU A 144 2.49 -2.74 -1.11
N VAL A 145 2.06 -4.01 -1.13
CA VAL A 145 0.68 -4.41 -0.82
C VAL A 145 0.30 -3.96 0.59
N ALA A 146 1.16 -4.23 1.58
CA ALA A 146 0.90 -3.86 2.97
C ALA A 146 0.76 -2.33 3.14
N LEU A 147 1.59 -1.54 2.43
CA LEU A 147 1.45 -0.09 2.44
C LEU A 147 0.16 0.37 1.76
N PHE A 148 -0.21 -0.24 0.64
CA PHE A 148 -1.45 0.07 -0.06
C PHE A 148 -2.67 -0.20 0.84
N GLU A 149 -2.73 -1.38 1.46
CA GLU A 149 -3.81 -1.78 2.35
C GLU A 149 -3.90 -0.91 3.62
N GLU A 150 -2.77 -0.46 4.16
CA GLU A 150 -2.76 0.42 5.34
C GLU A 150 -3.22 1.85 5.00
N ILE A 151 -2.97 2.34 3.79
CA ILE A 151 -3.34 3.70 3.37
C ILE A 151 -4.81 3.80 2.91
N LEU A 152 -5.35 2.75 2.30
CA LEU A 152 -6.70 2.73 1.71
C LEU A 152 -7.82 2.73 2.77
#